data_AF-A0A1E3BJX5-F1
#
_entry.id   AF-A0A1E3BJX5-F1
#
_cell.length_a   1.000
_cell.length_b   1.000
_cell.length_c   1.000
_cell.angle_alpha   90.00
_cell.angle_beta   90.00
_cell.angle_gamma   90.00
#
_symmetry.space_group_name_H-M   'P 1'
#
loop_
_entity.id
_entity.type
_entity.pdbx_description
1 polymer ?
#
loop_
_entity_poly.entity_id
_entity_poly.type
_entity_poly.pdbx_seq_one_letter_code
_entity_poly.pdbx_strand_id
1 'polypeptide(L)'
;MGCHAPLEFPLSPASIAAAKRAAQRVHWQVFAQYWTDEAPKRYKDLKIGLEKHPPELLLPQAALGRLLTARSSHGDFAEYHECFKQENALLTCSRGCREEPSHLYYCHKGRQAAAHPWGQQPVADILIKKTGFTAYADWLGKSHFYTTICKRH
;
A
#
# COMPACT_ATOMS: atom_id res chain seq x y z
N MET A 1 -10.49 -11.47 63.94
CA MET A 1 -9.39 -12.21 63.28
C MET A 1 -10.03 -13.00 62.14
N GLY A 2 -9.93 -12.70 60.85
CA GLY A 2 -9.18 -11.66 60.14
C GLY A 2 -9.69 -11.52 58.70
N CYS A 3 -9.48 -10.32 58.16
CA CYS A 3 -9.15 -10.00 56.77
C CYS A 3 -10.12 -10.43 55.65
N HIS A 4 -11.24 -9.72 55.51
CA HIS A 4 -11.73 -9.41 54.16
C HIS A 4 -10.93 -8.22 53.65
N ALA A 5 -10.06 -8.44 52.67
CA ALA A 5 -9.44 -7.35 51.93
C ALA A 5 -10.52 -6.68 51.06
N PRO A 6 -10.77 -5.37 51.18
CA PRO A 6 -11.55 -4.67 50.17
C PRO A 6 -10.70 -4.59 48.91
N LEU A 7 -11.13 -5.30 47.87
CA LEU A 7 -10.68 -5.13 46.49
C LEU A 7 -11.21 -3.78 45.96
N GLU A 8 -10.79 -2.65 46.52
CA GLU A 8 -11.09 -1.35 45.92
C GLU A 8 -9.91 -0.40 46.08
N PHE A 9 -8.93 -0.56 45.18
CA PHE A 9 -8.25 0.63 44.69
C PHE A 9 -9.20 1.31 43.71
N PRO A 10 -9.71 2.52 43.99
CA PRO A 10 -10.34 3.29 42.95
C PRO A 10 -9.26 3.54 41.90
N LEU A 11 -9.50 3.09 40.66
CA LEU A 11 -8.71 3.50 39.50
C LEU A 11 -8.68 5.03 39.52
N SER A 12 -7.56 5.60 39.95
CA SER A 12 -7.34 7.03 40.03
C SER A 12 -7.78 7.67 38.70
N PRO A 13 -8.72 8.63 38.73
CA PRO A 13 -9.13 9.31 37.51
C PRO A 13 -7.97 10.18 37.04
N ALA A 14 -7.65 10.05 35.74
CA ALA A 14 -6.88 11.02 34.96
C ALA A 14 -5.36 11.09 35.18
N SER A 15 -4.64 9.98 35.01
CA SER A 15 -3.30 10.12 34.41
C SER A 15 -3.44 10.59 32.96
N ILE A 16 -2.59 11.52 32.52
CA ILE A 16 -2.56 11.99 31.12
C ILE A 16 -2.44 10.79 30.16
N ALA A 17 -1.71 9.74 30.54
CA ALA A 17 -1.56 8.52 29.76
C ALA A 17 -2.89 7.74 29.61
N ALA A 18 -3.72 7.67 30.65
CA ALA A 18 -5.03 7.03 30.57
C ALA A 18 -5.98 7.82 29.66
N ALA A 19 -6.00 9.15 29.79
CA ALA A 19 -6.79 10.02 28.92
C ALA A 19 -6.36 9.90 27.44
N LYS A 20 -5.05 9.91 27.16
CA LYS A 20 -4.51 9.71 25.80
C LYS A 20 -4.93 8.37 25.19
N ARG A 21 -4.83 7.27 25.97
CA ARG A 21 -5.28 5.94 25.51
C ARG A 21 -6.77 5.89 25.22
N ALA A 22 -7.59 6.52 26.05
CA ALA A 22 -9.03 6.63 25.81
C ALA A 22 -9.33 7.41 24.52
N ALA A 23 -8.70 8.57 24.34
CA ALA A 23 -8.84 9.37 23.13
C ALA A 23 -8.39 8.62 21.87
N GLN A 24 -7.27 7.91 21.93
CA GLN A 24 -6.78 7.09 20.81
C GLN A 24 -7.75 5.95 20.44
N ARG A 25 -8.41 5.33 21.42
CA ARG A 25 -9.42 4.30 21.15
C ARG A 25 -10.62 4.87 20.41
N VAL A 26 -11.16 6.00 20.88
CA VAL A 26 -12.28 6.69 20.24
C VAL A 26 -11.89 7.14 18.83
N HIS A 27 -10.74 7.78 18.68
CA HIS A 27 -10.20 8.18 17.38
C HIS A 27 -10.14 7.00 16.42
N TRP A 28 -9.60 5.85 16.85
CA TRP A 28 -9.48 4.70 15.96
C TRP A 28 -10.83 4.12 15.55
N GLN A 29 -11.81 4.09 16.46
CA GLN A 29 -13.16 3.61 16.15
C GLN A 29 -13.83 4.51 15.11
N VAL A 30 -13.80 5.83 15.34
CA VAL A 30 -14.39 6.82 14.43
C VAL A 30 -13.69 6.78 13.07
N PHE A 31 -12.36 6.70 13.04
CA PHE A 31 -11.62 6.61 11.79
C PHE A 31 -11.90 5.30 11.05
N ALA A 32 -12.04 4.17 11.74
CA ALA A 32 -12.38 2.90 11.10
C ALA A 32 -13.76 2.95 10.42
N GLN A 33 -14.73 3.62 11.05
CA GLN A 33 -16.04 3.86 10.44
C GLN A 33 -15.91 4.76 9.21
N TYR A 34 -15.26 5.92 9.36
CA TYR A 34 -14.98 6.84 8.25
C TYR A 34 -14.29 6.13 7.07
N TRP A 35 -13.27 5.30 7.35
CA TRP A 35 -12.56 4.58 6.29
C TRP A 35 -13.47 3.58 5.56
N THR A 36 -14.34 2.89 6.28
CA THR A 36 -15.34 1.99 5.65
C THR A 36 -16.22 2.75 4.65
N ASP A 37 -16.65 3.95 5.03
CA ASP A 37 -17.59 4.76 4.27
C ASP A 37 -16.90 5.50 3.11
N GLU A 38 -15.73 6.09 3.35
CA GLU A 38 -15.04 7.04 2.46
C GLU A 38 -13.78 6.47 1.79
N ALA A 39 -13.43 5.19 1.99
CA ALA A 39 -12.25 4.62 1.34
C ALA A 39 -12.32 4.81 -0.19
N PRO A 40 -11.17 5.10 -0.84
CA PRO A 40 -11.10 5.21 -2.28
C PRO A 40 -11.68 3.97 -2.96
N LYS A 41 -12.44 4.17 -4.05
CA LYS A 41 -13.09 3.08 -4.81
C LYS A 41 -12.12 1.92 -5.07
N ARG A 42 -10.88 2.22 -5.47
CA ARG A 42 -9.86 1.22 -5.77
C ARG A 42 -9.45 0.39 -4.55
N TYR A 43 -9.40 0.97 -3.36
CA TYR A 43 -9.12 0.24 -2.12
C TYR A 43 -10.30 -0.65 -1.72
N LYS A 44 -11.54 -0.20 -1.96
CA LYS A 44 -12.75 -1.02 -1.78
C LYS A 44 -12.77 -2.20 -2.76
N ASP A 45 -12.45 -1.96 -4.04
CA ASP A 45 -12.38 -2.98 -5.08
C ASP A 45 -11.28 -4.03 -4.78
N LEU A 46 -10.13 -3.57 -4.30
CA LEU A 46 -9.02 -4.42 -3.85
C LEU A 46 -9.26 -5.04 -2.46
N LYS A 47 -10.35 -4.71 -1.77
CA LYS A 47 -10.66 -5.17 -0.40
C LYS A 47 -9.52 -4.94 0.58
N ILE A 48 -8.80 -3.83 0.44
CA ILE A 48 -7.71 -3.45 1.35
C ILE A 48 -8.34 -2.80 2.58
N GLY A 49 -8.30 -3.52 3.69
CA GLY A 49 -8.82 -3.08 4.98
C GLY A 49 -7.88 -2.11 5.70
N LEU A 50 -8.43 -1.48 6.74
CA LEU A 50 -7.65 -0.68 7.67
C LEU A 50 -6.92 -1.60 8.66
N GLU A 51 -5.60 -1.68 8.56
CA GLU A 51 -4.76 -2.43 9.48
C GLU A 51 -3.80 -1.48 10.20
N LYS A 52 -3.62 -1.64 11.51
CA LYS A 52 -2.75 -0.74 12.30
C LYS A 52 -1.28 -0.89 11.98
N HIS A 53 -0.86 -2.10 11.65
CA HIS A 53 0.53 -2.42 11.35
C HIS A 53 0.59 -3.36 10.16
N PRO A 54 0.27 -2.86 8.95
CA PRO A 54 0.13 -3.70 7.79
C PRO A 54 1.47 -4.31 7.39
N PRO A 55 1.47 -5.54 6.87
CA PRO A 55 2.70 -6.29 6.57
C PRO A 55 3.57 -5.64 5.48
N GLU A 56 3.01 -4.80 4.60
CA GLU A 56 3.78 -4.05 3.60
C GLU A 56 4.76 -3.04 4.20
N LEU A 57 4.60 -2.60 5.46
CA LEU A 57 5.55 -1.68 6.11
C LEU A 57 6.95 -2.30 6.32
N LEU A 58 7.07 -3.62 6.18
CA LEU A 58 8.34 -4.33 6.23
C LEU A 58 9.12 -4.27 4.90
N LEU A 59 8.51 -3.74 3.84
CA LEU A 59 9.16 -3.63 2.54
C LEU A 59 10.21 -2.51 2.54
N PRO A 60 11.25 -2.63 1.70
CA PRO A 60 12.14 -1.50 1.40
C PRO A 60 11.33 -0.27 0.95
N GLN A 61 11.72 0.92 1.41
CA GLN A 61 10.97 2.16 1.17
C GLN A 61 10.65 2.40 -0.31
N ALA A 62 11.59 2.13 -1.21
CA ALA A 62 11.38 2.26 -2.65
C ALA A 62 10.29 1.31 -3.18
N ALA A 63 10.28 0.05 -2.73
CA ALA A 63 9.27 -0.93 -3.13
C ALA A 63 7.89 -0.58 -2.53
N LEU A 64 7.86 -0.13 -1.27
CA LEU A 64 6.63 0.33 -0.62
C LEU A 64 6.00 1.50 -1.37
N GLY A 65 6.79 2.51 -1.74
CA GLY A 65 6.32 3.65 -2.52
C GLY A 65 5.69 3.22 -3.86
N ARG A 66 6.33 2.27 -4.56
CA ARG A 66 5.79 1.72 -5.81
C ARG A 66 4.51 0.92 -5.60
N LEU A 67 4.44 0.11 -4.54
CA LEU A 67 3.23 -0.64 -4.19
C LEU A 67 2.06 0.29 -3.90
N LEU A 68 2.26 1.34 -3.08
CA LEU A 68 1.23 2.30 -2.74
C LEU A 68 0.73 3.07 -3.98
N THR A 69 1.67 3.48 -4.83
CA THR A 69 1.36 4.12 -6.12
C THR A 69 0.51 3.21 -7.01
N ALA A 70 0.93 1.94 -7.12
CA ALA A 70 0.22 0.93 -7.90
C ALA A 70 -1.15 0.55 -7.32
N ARG A 71 -1.41 0.74 -6.01
CA ARG A 71 -2.73 0.56 -5.37
C ARG A 71 -3.63 1.79 -5.52
N SER A 72 -3.07 2.99 -5.44
CA SER A 72 -3.83 4.24 -5.53
C SER A 72 -4.14 4.67 -6.97
N SER A 73 -3.45 4.11 -7.97
CA SER A 73 -3.50 4.57 -9.39
C SER A 73 -2.99 6.00 -9.55
N HIS A 74 -2.35 6.55 -8.51
CA HIS A 74 -2.08 7.98 -8.40
C HIS A 74 -0.61 8.32 -8.72
N GLY A 75 0.06 7.43 -9.46
CA GLY A 75 1.43 7.61 -9.93
C GLY A 75 1.50 8.33 -11.25
N ASP A 76 2.72 8.34 -11.80
CA ASP A 76 3.00 8.65 -13.20
C ASP A 76 2.48 7.52 -14.09
N PHE A 77 1.16 7.36 -14.10
CA PHE A 77 0.42 6.45 -14.96
C PHE A 77 -0.37 7.27 -15.96
N ALA A 78 -0.56 6.71 -17.14
CA ALA A 78 -1.27 7.35 -18.23
C ALA A 78 -2.64 7.88 -17.79
N GLU A 79 -3.39 7.08 -17.03
CA GLU A 79 -4.72 7.42 -16.51
C GLU A 79 -4.73 8.73 -15.71
N TYR A 80 -3.72 8.96 -14.85
CA TYR A 80 -3.62 10.17 -14.05
C TYR A 80 -3.35 11.39 -14.94
N HIS A 81 -2.36 11.31 -15.84
CA HIS A 81 -2.00 12.41 -16.71
C HIS A 81 -3.08 12.77 -17.74
N GLU A 82 -3.83 11.78 -18.22
CA GLU A 82 -4.98 11.95 -19.10
C GLU A 82 -6.09 12.77 -18.43
N CYS A 83 -6.36 12.53 -17.13
CA CYS A 83 -7.36 13.28 -16.37
C CYS A 83 -7.06 14.79 -16.34
N PHE A 84 -5.79 15.17 -16.35
CA PHE A 84 -5.33 16.56 -16.32
C PHE A 84 -4.98 17.13 -17.71
N LYS A 85 -5.20 16.38 -18.79
CA LYS A 85 -4.90 16.79 -20.18
C LYS A 85 -3.48 17.33 -20.36
N GLN A 86 -2.50 16.73 -19.69
CA GLN A 86 -1.12 17.17 -19.82
C GLN A 86 -0.54 16.74 -21.17
N GLU A 87 -0.31 17.70 -22.07
CA GLU A 87 0.16 17.45 -23.44
C GLU A 87 1.56 16.85 -23.52
N ASN A 88 2.41 17.13 -22.53
CA ASN A 88 3.80 16.65 -22.48
C ASN A 88 3.99 15.41 -21.58
N ALA A 89 2.90 14.82 -21.08
CA ALA A 89 2.99 13.64 -20.25
C ALA A 89 3.34 12.40 -21.08
N LEU A 90 4.32 11.64 -20.60
CA LEU A 90 4.79 10.44 -21.27
C LEU A 90 3.93 9.25 -20.85
N LEU A 91 2.79 9.08 -21.52
CA LEU A 91 1.81 8.03 -21.24
C LEU A 91 2.29 6.61 -21.58
N THR A 92 3.48 6.50 -22.16
CA THR A 92 4.03 5.24 -22.65
C THR A 92 5.48 5.03 -22.27
N CYS A 93 5.79 3.77 -21.97
CA CYS A 93 7.13 3.23 -21.80
C CYS A 93 8.04 3.54 -23.00
N SER A 94 9.36 3.39 -22.82
CA SER A 94 10.35 3.41 -23.91
C SER A 94 10.06 2.46 -25.10
N ARG A 95 9.13 1.51 -24.95
CA ARG A 95 8.66 0.58 -26.00
C ARG A 95 7.26 0.92 -26.54
N GLY A 96 6.63 2.01 -26.10
CA GLY A 96 5.29 2.41 -26.52
C GLY A 96 4.13 1.73 -25.77
N CYS A 97 4.40 0.88 -24.78
CA CYS A 97 3.34 0.31 -23.95
C CYS A 97 2.78 1.37 -23.00
N ARG A 98 1.46 1.38 -22.81
CA ARG A 98 0.81 2.29 -21.85
C ARG A 98 1.37 2.10 -20.44
N GLU A 99 1.60 3.22 -19.77
CA GLU A 99 2.03 3.24 -18.37
C GLU A 99 0.81 3.04 -17.47
N GLU A 100 0.66 1.82 -16.97
CA GLU A 100 -0.39 1.44 -16.03
C GLU A 100 0.24 0.75 -14.81
N PRO A 101 -0.48 0.64 -13.68
CA PRO A 101 -0.01 -0.12 -12.52
C PRO A 101 0.42 -1.56 -12.83
N SER A 102 -0.14 -2.14 -13.90
CA SER A 102 0.16 -3.47 -14.42
C SER A 102 1.34 -3.50 -15.41
N HIS A 103 1.97 -2.37 -15.75
CA HIS A 103 3.02 -2.25 -16.76
C HIS A 103 4.18 -3.23 -16.55
N LEU A 104 4.56 -3.43 -15.29
CA LEU A 104 5.48 -4.48 -14.83
C LEU A 104 5.30 -5.82 -15.56
N TYR A 105 4.04 -6.26 -15.72
CA TYR A 105 3.70 -7.59 -16.18
C TYR A 105 4.03 -7.82 -17.64
N TYR A 106 3.83 -6.78 -18.47
CA TYR A 106 3.94 -6.88 -19.93
C TYR A 106 5.15 -6.13 -20.49
N CYS A 107 5.90 -5.39 -19.67
CA CYS A 107 7.13 -4.76 -20.12
C CYS A 107 8.18 -5.81 -20.52
N HIS A 108 8.44 -5.90 -21.82
CA HIS A 108 9.43 -6.80 -22.39
C HIS A 108 10.82 -6.63 -21.77
N LYS A 109 11.25 -5.39 -21.54
CA LYS A 109 12.57 -5.11 -20.93
C LYS A 109 12.63 -5.58 -19.47
N GLY A 110 11.54 -5.44 -18.72
CA GLY A 110 11.45 -5.96 -17.35
C GLY A 110 11.58 -7.48 -17.32
N ARG A 111 10.85 -8.18 -18.20
CA ARG A 111 10.93 -9.65 -18.30
C ARG A 111 12.32 -10.16 -18.65
N GLN A 112 13.07 -9.42 -19.48
CA GLN A 112 14.45 -9.78 -19.83
C GLN A 112 15.43 -9.58 -18.67
N ALA A 113 15.25 -8.54 -17.85
CA ALA A 113 16.17 -8.24 -16.76
C ALA A 113 16.01 -9.15 -15.55
N ALA A 114 14.79 -9.61 -15.26
CA ALA A 114 14.57 -10.62 -14.25
C ALA A 114 13.35 -11.47 -14.63
N ALA A 115 13.58 -12.75 -14.91
CA ALA A 115 12.51 -13.70 -15.20
C ALA A 115 11.63 -13.87 -13.96
N HIS A 116 10.32 -13.73 -14.15
CA HIS A 116 9.31 -13.99 -13.12
C HIS A 116 7.99 -14.42 -13.78
N PRO A 117 7.26 -15.39 -13.22
CA PRO A 117 5.98 -15.85 -13.78
C PRO A 117 4.83 -14.88 -13.51
N TRP A 118 5.02 -13.58 -13.78
CA TRP A 118 4.00 -12.55 -13.57
C TRP A 118 2.69 -12.88 -14.29
N GLY A 119 2.74 -13.43 -15.51
CA GLY A 119 1.56 -13.82 -16.27
C GLY A 119 0.73 -14.94 -15.65
N GLN A 120 1.22 -15.61 -14.60
CA GLN A 120 0.52 -16.67 -13.88
C GLN A 120 -0.13 -16.18 -12.58
N GLN A 121 0.13 -14.92 -12.18
CA GLN A 121 -0.39 -14.34 -10.94
C GLN A 121 -1.35 -13.17 -11.23
N PRO A 122 -2.53 -13.13 -10.60
CA PRO A 122 -3.42 -11.98 -10.72
C PRO A 122 -2.75 -10.70 -10.22
N VAL A 123 -3.00 -9.57 -10.89
CA VAL A 123 -2.49 -8.24 -10.45
C VAL A 123 -2.93 -7.91 -9.02
N ALA A 124 -4.19 -8.20 -8.72
CA ALA A 124 -4.74 -8.01 -7.38
C ALA A 124 -3.97 -8.79 -6.31
N ASP A 125 -3.49 -10.00 -6.60
CA ASP A 125 -2.76 -10.81 -5.62
C ASP A 125 -1.42 -10.17 -5.24
N ILE A 126 -0.74 -9.53 -6.19
CA ILE A 126 0.48 -8.77 -5.90
C ILE A 126 0.19 -7.54 -5.07
N LEU A 127 -0.87 -6.82 -5.43
CA LEU A 127 -1.22 -5.60 -4.72
C LEU A 127 -1.73 -5.87 -3.30
N ILE A 128 -2.39 -7.00 -3.06
CA ILE A 128 -3.09 -7.26 -1.78
C ILE A 128 -2.30 -8.22 -0.89
N LYS A 129 -1.86 -9.37 -1.43
CA LYS A 129 -1.34 -10.47 -0.61
C LYS A 129 0.11 -10.21 -0.22
N LYS A 130 0.45 -10.55 1.02
CA LYS A 130 1.82 -10.47 1.54
C LYS A 130 2.83 -11.18 0.64
N THR A 131 2.55 -12.41 0.26
CA THR A 131 3.41 -13.19 -0.65
C THR A 131 3.62 -12.49 -1.99
N GLY A 132 2.57 -11.83 -2.51
CA GLY A 132 2.59 -11.11 -3.76
C GLY A 132 3.44 -9.85 -3.71
N PHE A 133 3.19 -8.96 -2.76
CA PHE A 133 3.97 -7.72 -2.68
C PHE A 133 5.42 -7.96 -2.22
N THR A 134 5.69 -9.03 -1.46
CA THR A 134 7.07 -9.42 -1.12
C THR A 134 7.82 -9.91 -2.37
N ALA A 135 7.21 -10.79 -3.18
CA ALA A 135 7.80 -11.21 -4.45
C ALA A 135 8.03 -10.03 -5.40
N TYR A 136 7.10 -9.07 -5.42
CA TYR A 136 7.26 -7.82 -6.17
C TYR A 136 8.45 -7.00 -5.69
N ALA A 137 8.60 -6.80 -4.38
CA ALA A 137 9.74 -6.07 -3.83
C ALA A 137 11.08 -6.75 -4.13
N ASP A 138 11.15 -8.08 -3.99
CA ASP A 138 12.35 -8.86 -4.32
C ASP A 138 12.72 -8.73 -5.80
N TRP A 139 11.72 -8.80 -6.68
CA TRP A 139 11.93 -8.63 -8.10
C TRP A 139 12.36 -7.21 -8.48
N LEU A 140 11.80 -6.18 -7.83
CA LEU A 140 12.23 -4.80 -8.03
C LEU A 140 13.70 -4.62 -7.64
N GLY A 141 14.13 -5.26 -6.55
CA GLY A 141 15.52 -5.26 -6.12
C GLY A 141 16.46 -5.89 -7.15
N LYS A 142 16.06 -7.01 -7.77
CA LYS A 142 16.88 -7.74 -8.77
C LYS A 142 16.89 -7.09 -10.14
N SER A 143 15.73 -6.65 -10.60
CA SER A 143 15.54 -6.11 -11.96
C SER A 143 15.99 -4.65 -12.07
N HIS A 144 16.01 -3.91 -10.96
CA HIS A 144 16.17 -2.45 -10.96
C HIS A 144 15.18 -1.77 -11.92
N PHE A 145 13.97 -2.33 -12.07
CA PHE A 145 13.05 -1.97 -13.15
C PHE A 145 12.76 -0.47 -13.24
N TYR A 146 12.42 0.16 -12.12
CA TYR A 146 12.10 1.59 -12.09
C TYR A 146 13.32 2.52 -12.00
N THR A 147 14.54 1.99 -11.92
CA THR A 147 15.77 2.80 -11.79
C THR A 147 16.69 2.67 -13.00
N THR A 148 16.70 1.53 -13.69
CA THR A 148 17.58 1.27 -14.84
C THR A 148 16.83 0.98 -16.14
N ILE A 149 15.64 0.40 -16.08
CA ILE A 149 14.94 -0.12 -17.27
C ILE A 149 13.86 0.83 -17.74
N CYS A 150 12.87 1.07 -16.90
CA CYS A 150 11.83 2.07 -17.06
C CYS A 150 12.16 3.22 -16.08
N LYS A 151 13.21 3.96 -16.41
CA LYS A 151 13.76 5.05 -15.58
C LYS A 151 12.84 6.26 -15.43
N ARG A 152 11.70 6.29 -16.12
CA ARG A 152 10.80 7.44 -16.09
C ARG A 152 9.92 7.30 -14.87
N HIS A 153 10.54 7.64 -13.73
CA HIS A 153 9.97 7.97 -12.44
C HIS A 153 10.97 8.77 -11.62
#